data_AF-A0A955NEL0-F1
#
_entry.id   AF-A0A955NEL0-F1
#
_cell.length_a   1.000
_cell.length_b   1.000
_cell.length_c   1.000
_cell.angle_alpha   90.00
_cell.angle_beta   90.00
_cell.angle_gamma   90.00
#
_symmetry.space_group_name_H-M   'P 1'
#
loop_
_entity.id
_entity.type
_entity.pdbx_description
1 polymer ?
#
loop_
_entity_poly.entity_id
_entity_poly.type
_entity_poly.pdbx_seq_one_letter_code
_entity_poly.pdbx_strand_id
1 'polypeptide(L)'
;GGNKPFEYWGFVVETFLKPTIYDPLATPWKWALRKAGLMEEPVDLSLYKTVVTIDGKPHYNRFFHYNFPMEKTRPYFEQTYGYIEEIAKKAEAIGSKFALIVTPRYHHWNNEECPDNWEKHQYRVDEPYEYEYLKFFDEKAKDAPFPILNLLPAFQATDRFPLVFSYDPHWNAEGHHFVAEQTYDFLKDTYFSEN
;
A
#
# COMPACT_ATOMS: atom_id res chain seq x y z
N GLY A 1 50.20 26.80 -4.14
CA GLY A 1 49.46 25.95 -3.20
C GLY A 1 48.05 26.48 -3.11
N GLY A 2 47.07 25.69 -3.56
CA GLY A 2 45.66 26.06 -3.53
C GLY A 2 44.82 24.78 -3.48
N ASN A 3 44.10 24.61 -2.37
CA ASN A 3 43.21 23.50 -2.09
C ASN A 3 42.08 23.41 -3.13
N LYS A 4 41.79 22.20 -3.61
CA LYS A 4 40.56 21.87 -4.36
C LYS A 4 39.46 21.48 -3.37
N PRO A 5 38.27 22.11 -3.37
CA PRO A 5 37.13 21.65 -2.60
C PRO A 5 36.01 21.18 -3.54
N PHE A 6 36.17 20.05 -4.24
CA PHE A 6 35.08 19.52 -5.09
C PHE A 6 34.96 17.99 -5.18
N GLU A 7 35.68 17.22 -4.36
CA GLU A 7 35.62 15.74 -4.44
C GLU A 7 34.70 15.07 -3.40
N TYR A 8 34.10 15.80 -2.47
CA TYR A 8 33.34 15.18 -1.36
C TYR A 8 31.82 15.11 -1.51
N TRP A 9 31.22 15.70 -2.56
CA TRP A 9 29.76 15.70 -2.72
C TRP A 9 29.23 14.54 -3.59
N GLY A 10 30.05 13.96 -4.46
CA GLY A 10 29.61 12.87 -5.35
C GLY A 10 29.40 11.53 -4.64
N PHE A 11 30.16 11.25 -3.58
CA PHE A 11 30.17 9.93 -2.93
C PHE A 11 29.07 9.76 -1.86
N VAL A 12 28.63 10.86 -1.24
CA VAL A 12 27.61 10.83 -0.17
C VAL A 12 26.22 10.56 -0.73
N VAL A 13 25.92 11.05 -1.94
CA VAL A 13 24.60 10.87 -2.58
C VAL A 13 24.43 9.44 -3.12
N GLU A 14 25.51 8.82 -3.60
CA GLU A 14 25.43 7.49 -4.20
C GLU A 14 25.19 6.37 -3.17
N THR A 15 25.58 6.59 -1.91
CA THR A 15 25.55 5.55 -0.86
C THR A 15 24.19 5.48 -0.12
N PHE A 16 23.41 6.57 -0.08
CA PHE A 16 22.13 6.61 0.64
C PHE A 16 20.89 6.35 -0.23
N LEU A 17 21.04 6.32 -1.57
CA LEU A 17 19.88 6.33 -2.49
C LEU A 17 19.82 5.11 -3.43
N LYS A 18 20.21 3.93 -2.95
CA LYS A 18 19.80 2.66 -3.56
C LYS A 18 19.31 1.68 -2.48
N PRO A 19 18.11 1.08 -2.57
CA PRO A 19 17.02 1.27 -3.54
C PRO A 19 15.64 1.21 -2.86
N THR A 20 15.09 2.34 -2.43
CA THR A 20 13.68 2.40 -2.03
C THR A 20 13.21 3.82 -2.19
N ILE A 21 12.04 3.98 -2.82
CA ILE A 21 11.28 5.22 -2.95
C ILE A 21 11.60 6.02 -4.23
N TYR A 22 10.56 6.05 -5.05
CA TYR A 22 10.29 6.98 -6.13
C TYR A 22 10.43 8.42 -5.63
N ASP A 23 11.53 9.11 -5.95
CA ASP A 23 11.66 10.55 -5.70
C ASP A 23 11.07 11.35 -6.87
N PRO A 24 9.91 12.01 -6.72
CA PRO A 24 9.32 12.84 -7.77
C PRO A 24 10.21 14.03 -8.17
N LEU A 25 11.17 14.44 -7.34
CA LEU A 25 12.15 15.49 -7.65
C LEU A 25 13.28 15.01 -8.56
N ALA A 26 13.50 13.69 -8.67
CA ALA A 26 14.48 13.10 -9.58
C ALA A 26 13.94 12.95 -11.02
N THR A 27 12.63 13.10 -11.22
CA THR A 27 11.97 12.91 -12.54
C THR A 27 12.47 13.87 -13.61
N PRO A 28 12.61 15.20 -13.37
CA PRO A 28 13.14 16.13 -14.36
C PRO A 28 14.59 15.79 -14.77
N TRP A 29 15.42 15.37 -13.81
CA TRP A 29 16.82 15.01 -14.06
C TRP A 29 16.95 13.71 -14.86
N LYS A 30 16.13 12.69 -14.55
CA LYS A 30 16.05 11.46 -15.34
C LYS A 30 15.64 11.75 -16.79
N TRP A 31 14.71 12.68 -17.00
CA TRP A 31 14.31 13.13 -18.34
C TRP A 31 15.43 13.86 -19.09
N ALA A 32 16.15 14.76 -18.41
CA ALA A 32 17.27 15.50 -19.01
C ALA A 32 18.42 14.55 -19.44
N LEU A 33 18.77 13.58 -18.60
CA LEU A 33 19.82 12.58 -18.88
C LEU A 33 19.45 11.66 -20.05
N ARG A 34 18.16 11.30 -20.20
CA ARG A 34 17.66 10.54 -21.36
C ARG A 34 17.75 11.33 -22.66
N LYS A 35 17.33 12.60 -22.66
CA LYS A 35 17.48 13.48 -23.82
C LYS A 35 18.94 13.64 -24.25
N ALA A 36 19.87 13.56 -23.30
CA ALA A 36 21.30 13.59 -23.57
C ALA A 36 21.89 12.24 -24.04
N GLY A 37 21.10 11.17 -24.12
CA GLY A 37 21.59 9.83 -24.47
C GLY A 37 22.48 9.18 -23.40
N LEU A 38 22.48 9.73 -22.19
CA LEU A 38 23.34 9.29 -21.07
C LEU A 38 22.65 8.25 -20.18
N MET A 39 21.41 7.87 -20.52
CA MET A 39 20.59 6.90 -19.81
C MET A 39 19.65 6.21 -20.81
N GLU A 40 19.62 4.88 -20.84
CA GLU A 40 18.70 4.10 -21.69
C GLU A 40 17.28 3.98 -21.06
N GLU A 41 16.25 3.78 -21.91
CA GLU A 41 14.81 3.64 -21.55
C GLU A 41 14.43 2.20 -21.13
N PRO A 42 13.39 1.95 -20.29
CA PRO A 42 12.69 2.82 -19.35
C PRO A 42 13.10 2.54 -17.89
N VAL A 43 12.61 3.34 -16.94
CA VAL A 43 12.48 2.85 -15.55
C VAL A 43 11.57 1.65 -15.64
N ASP A 44 12.12 0.47 -15.38
CA ASP A 44 11.33 -0.73 -15.25
C ASP A 44 10.33 -0.51 -14.10
N LEU A 45 9.07 -0.19 -14.45
CA LEU A 45 7.96 -0.17 -13.50
C LEU A 45 7.66 -1.57 -12.96
N SER A 46 8.44 -2.60 -13.33
CA SER A 46 8.48 -3.89 -12.63
C SER A 46 9.07 -3.84 -11.22
N LEU A 47 9.03 -2.66 -10.58
CA LEU A 47 9.06 -2.47 -9.12
C LEU A 47 8.13 -3.43 -8.33
N TYR A 48 7.31 -4.23 -9.02
CA TYR A 48 6.42 -5.26 -8.49
C TYR A 48 6.63 -6.67 -9.07
N LYS A 49 7.85 -7.07 -9.47
CA LYS A 49 8.16 -8.51 -9.73
C LYS A 49 8.25 -9.30 -8.42
N THR A 50 7.19 -9.29 -7.63
CA THR A 50 7.04 -10.23 -6.51
C THR A 50 6.71 -11.58 -7.12
N VAL A 51 7.66 -12.53 -7.02
CA VAL A 51 7.39 -13.92 -7.34
C VAL A 51 6.88 -14.58 -6.08
N VAL A 52 5.62 -15.01 -6.11
CA VAL A 52 5.06 -15.87 -5.06
C VAL A 52 4.92 -17.29 -5.60
N THR A 53 5.16 -18.28 -4.75
CA THR A 53 5.05 -19.69 -5.11
C THR A 53 3.79 -20.28 -4.49
N ILE A 54 2.84 -20.71 -5.31
CA ILE A 54 1.60 -21.36 -4.84
C ILE A 54 1.54 -22.73 -5.50
N ASP A 55 1.37 -23.79 -4.71
CA ASP A 55 1.41 -25.19 -5.17
C ASP A 55 2.64 -25.52 -6.04
N GLY A 56 3.81 -24.97 -5.68
CA GLY A 56 5.07 -25.16 -6.41
C GLY A 56 5.16 -24.41 -7.74
N LYS A 57 4.20 -23.55 -8.08
CA LYS A 57 4.21 -22.74 -9.31
C LYS A 57 4.48 -21.27 -9.02
N PRO A 58 5.32 -20.60 -9.81
CA PRO A 58 5.56 -19.17 -9.64
C PRO A 58 4.39 -18.35 -10.20
N HIS A 59 4.01 -17.32 -9.46
CA HIS A 59 3.04 -16.30 -9.84
C HIS A 59 3.68 -14.93 -9.73
N TYR A 60 3.48 -14.09 -10.75
CA TYR A 60 4.16 -12.80 -10.90
C TYR A 60 3.21 -11.61 -10.69
N ASN A 61 1.93 -11.89 -10.47
CA ASN A 61 0.92 -10.85 -10.27
C ASN A 61 0.82 -10.53 -8.78
N ARG A 62 1.03 -9.26 -8.42
CA ARG A 62 0.88 -8.77 -7.03
C ARG A 62 -0.53 -8.98 -6.46
N PHE A 63 -1.55 -9.15 -7.31
CA PHE A 63 -2.92 -9.46 -6.92
C PHE A 63 -3.22 -10.96 -6.88
N PHE A 64 -2.19 -11.81 -6.77
CA PHE A 64 -2.37 -13.27 -6.69
C PHE A 64 -3.40 -13.69 -5.63
N HIS A 65 -3.51 -12.95 -4.53
CA HIS A 65 -4.41 -13.25 -3.42
C HIS A 65 -5.90 -13.20 -3.78
N TYR A 66 -6.27 -12.60 -4.91
CA TYR A 66 -7.65 -12.65 -5.41
C TYR A 66 -7.98 -13.96 -6.12
N ASN A 67 -6.95 -14.65 -6.65
CA ASN A 67 -7.10 -15.83 -7.49
C ASN A 67 -6.98 -17.15 -6.71
N PHE A 68 -6.62 -17.07 -5.43
CA PHE A 68 -6.37 -18.24 -4.59
C PHE A 68 -7.10 -18.12 -3.26
N PRO A 69 -7.62 -19.24 -2.74
CA PRO A 69 -8.28 -19.24 -1.44
C PRO A 69 -7.26 -18.97 -0.32
N MET A 70 -7.76 -18.48 0.82
CA MET A 70 -6.92 -18.09 1.95
C MET A 70 -5.99 -19.22 2.40
N GLU A 71 -6.39 -20.49 2.35
CA GLU A 71 -5.52 -21.60 2.75
C GLU A 71 -4.19 -21.63 1.99
N LYS A 72 -4.18 -21.17 0.72
CA LYS A 72 -2.99 -21.14 -0.13
C LYS A 72 -2.18 -19.85 0.03
N THR A 73 -2.83 -18.75 0.41
CA THR A 73 -2.22 -17.43 0.49
C THR A 73 -1.85 -17.03 1.92
N ARG A 74 -2.41 -17.71 2.93
CA ARG A 74 -2.23 -17.43 4.35
C ARG A 74 -0.77 -17.29 4.76
N PRO A 75 0.19 -18.13 4.31
CA PRO A 75 1.60 -17.93 4.68
C PRO A 75 2.16 -16.54 4.34
N TYR A 76 1.72 -15.94 3.22
CA TYR A 76 2.14 -14.59 2.81
C TYR A 76 1.50 -13.50 3.69
N PHE A 77 0.24 -13.69 4.08
CA PHE A 77 -0.46 -12.79 5.00
C PHE A 77 0.09 -12.88 6.42
N GLU A 78 0.38 -14.08 6.92
CA GLU A 78 1.04 -14.29 8.22
C GLU A 78 2.44 -13.67 8.25
N GLN A 79 3.22 -13.82 7.18
CA GLN A 79 4.52 -13.16 7.08
C GLN A 79 4.38 -11.63 7.11
N THR A 80 3.43 -11.09 6.35
CA THR A 80 3.13 -9.65 6.34
C THR A 80 2.69 -9.17 7.72
N TYR A 81 1.83 -9.92 8.39
CA TYR A 81 1.34 -9.62 9.72
C TYR A 81 2.48 -9.64 10.76
N GLY A 82 3.40 -10.61 10.68
CA GLY A 82 4.59 -10.63 11.53
C GLY A 82 5.45 -9.36 11.40
N TYR A 83 5.61 -8.83 10.19
CA TYR A 83 6.29 -7.53 10.00
C TYR A 83 5.50 -6.36 10.60
N ILE A 84 4.17 -6.38 10.51
CA ILE A 84 3.32 -5.36 11.14
C ILE A 84 3.47 -5.42 12.66
N GLU A 85 3.49 -6.61 13.26
CA GLU A 85 3.73 -6.77 14.71
C GLU A 85 5.11 -6.26 15.14
N GLU A 86 6.15 -6.50 14.33
CA GLU A 86 7.48 -5.92 14.59
C GLU A 86 7.48 -4.39 14.55
N ILE A 87 6.75 -3.79 13.60
CA ILE A 87 6.59 -2.34 13.52
C ILE A 87 5.86 -1.82 14.75
N ALA A 88 4.76 -2.48 15.15
CA ALA A 88 3.98 -2.11 16.33
C ALA A 88 4.84 -2.14 17.61
N LYS A 89 5.63 -3.22 17.80
CA LYS A 89 6.56 -3.34 18.93
C LYS A 89 7.62 -2.23 18.94
N LYS A 90 8.15 -1.87 17.77
CA LYS A 90 9.13 -0.77 17.64
C LYS A 90 8.50 0.58 17.95
N ALA A 91 7.25 0.81 17.53
CA ALA A 91 6.51 2.03 17.87
C ALA A 91 6.26 2.13 19.38
N GLU A 92 5.85 1.03 20.02
CA GLU A 92 5.66 0.98 21.47
C GLU A 92 6.96 1.25 22.23
N ALA A 93 8.09 0.67 21.77
CA ALA A 93 9.40 0.86 22.39
C ALA A 93 9.88 2.33 22.42
N ILE A 94 9.37 3.18 21.54
CA ILE A 94 9.64 4.63 21.52
C ILE A 94 8.51 5.46 22.15
N GLY A 95 7.57 4.82 22.86
CA GLY A 95 6.45 5.47 23.53
C GLY A 95 5.31 5.91 22.60
N SER A 96 5.27 5.42 21.36
CA SER A 96 4.19 5.72 20.41
C SER A 96 3.05 4.71 20.50
N LYS A 97 1.84 5.16 20.17
CA LYS A 97 0.70 4.27 19.90
C LYS A 97 0.76 3.78 18.45
N PHE A 98 0.22 2.60 18.19
CA PHE A 98 0.18 1.99 16.87
C PHE A 98 -1.19 1.40 16.60
N ALA A 99 -1.81 1.76 15.48
CA ALA A 99 -3.01 1.14 14.96
C ALA A 99 -2.82 0.75 13.49
N LEU A 100 -3.48 -0.32 13.06
CA LEU A 100 -3.48 -0.73 11.66
C LEU A 100 -4.81 -0.34 11.01
N ILE A 101 -4.75 0.32 9.85
CA ILE A 101 -5.92 0.63 9.02
C ILE A 101 -5.85 -0.24 7.77
N VAL A 102 -6.89 -1.06 7.56
CA VAL A 102 -7.02 -1.96 6.42
C VAL A 102 -8.02 -1.39 5.44
N THR A 103 -7.56 -1.13 4.23
CA THR A 103 -8.32 -0.43 3.20
C THR A 103 -8.91 -1.40 2.18
N PRO A 104 -10.22 -1.31 1.87
CA PRO A 104 -10.78 -1.97 0.71
C PRO A 104 -10.34 -1.27 -0.59
N ARG A 105 -10.43 -1.98 -1.71
CA ARG A 105 -10.46 -1.38 -3.07
C ARG A 105 -11.90 -1.15 -3.55
N TYR A 106 -12.10 -0.22 -4.49
CA TYR A 106 -13.43 0.23 -4.94
C TYR A 106 -14.41 -0.89 -5.29
N HIS A 107 -13.94 -1.96 -5.93
CA HIS A 107 -14.79 -3.08 -6.33
C HIS A 107 -15.39 -3.88 -5.15
N HIS A 108 -14.85 -3.75 -3.93
CA HIS A 108 -15.43 -4.40 -2.75
C HIS A 108 -16.70 -3.72 -2.23
N TRP A 109 -17.00 -2.49 -2.68
CA TRP A 109 -18.19 -1.75 -2.23
C TRP A 109 -19.02 -1.19 -3.39
N ASN A 110 -18.37 -0.71 -4.47
CA ASN A 110 -19.06 -0.18 -5.63
C ASN A 110 -18.19 -0.26 -6.91
N ASN A 111 -18.54 -1.19 -7.80
CA ASN A 111 -17.86 -1.39 -9.09
C ASN A 111 -18.01 -0.21 -10.07
N GLU A 112 -19.00 0.66 -9.88
CA GLU A 112 -19.30 1.76 -10.80
C GLU A 112 -18.44 3.00 -10.56
N GLU A 113 -17.67 3.05 -9.46
CA GLU A 113 -16.91 4.24 -9.11
C GLU A 113 -15.67 4.49 -9.96
N CYS A 114 -15.08 3.43 -10.52
CA CYS A 114 -13.86 3.50 -11.31
C CYS A 114 -14.03 2.82 -12.68
N PRO A 115 -14.95 3.31 -13.54
CA PRO A 115 -15.29 2.64 -14.80
C PRO A 115 -14.12 2.52 -15.77
N ASP A 116 -13.17 3.46 -15.72
CA ASP A 116 -12.02 3.55 -16.60
C ASP A 116 -10.72 3.08 -15.91
N ASN A 117 -10.82 2.25 -14.87
CA ASN A 117 -9.68 1.76 -14.09
C ASN A 117 -8.57 1.16 -14.98
N TRP A 118 -7.38 1.75 -14.90
CA TRP A 118 -6.19 1.30 -15.61
C TRP A 118 -5.64 -0.07 -15.13
N GLU A 119 -6.02 -0.51 -13.93
CA GLU A 119 -5.59 -1.78 -13.34
C GLU A 119 -6.57 -2.96 -13.56
N LYS A 120 -7.69 -2.76 -14.28
CA LYS A 120 -8.78 -3.76 -14.42
C LYS A 120 -8.37 -5.14 -14.94
N HIS A 121 -7.20 -5.23 -15.59
CA HIS A 121 -6.65 -6.49 -16.11
C HIS A 121 -5.73 -7.20 -15.11
N GLN A 122 -5.32 -6.54 -14.03
CA GLN A 122 -4.41 -7.08 -13.02
C GLN A 122 -5.14 -7.77 -11.88
N TYR A 123 -6.28 -7.24 -11.46
CA TYR A 123 -7.26 -7.90 -10.59
C TYR A 123 -8.58 -7.83 -11.33
N ARG A 124 -9.22 -8.99 -11.58
CA ARG A 124 -10.55 -8.95 -12.17
C ARG A 124 -11.53 -8.57 -11.07
N VAL A 125 -12.55 -7.82 -11.46
CA VAL A 125 -13.76 -7.65 -10.64
C VAL A 125 -14.44 -9.02 -10.55
N ASP A 126 -14.94 -9.40 -9.38
CA ASP A 126 -15.61 -10.68 -9.09
C ASP A 126 -14.67 -11.90 -9.00
N GLU A 127 -13.38 -11.71 -8.70
CA GLU A 127 -12.52 -12.85 -8.38
C GLU A 127 -13.02 -13.53 -7.09
N PRO A 128 -13.03 -14.87 -7.03
CA PRO A 128 -13.72 -15.62 -5.97
C PRO A 128 -13.17 -15.39 -4.56
N TYR A 129 -11.99 -14.79 -4.44
CA TYR A 129 -11.27 -14.60 -3.18
C TYR A 129 -10.90 -13.13 -2.90
N GLU A 130 -11.54 -12.17 -3.58
CA GLU A 130 -11.23 -10.72 -3.45
C GLU A 130 -11.29 -10.22 -1.99
N TYR A 131 -12.22 -10.74 -1.19
CA TYR A 131 -12.39 -10.37 0.23
C TYR A 131 -11.46 -11.10 1.22
N GLU A 132 -10.68 -12.10 0.80
CA GLU A 132 -9.99 -12.99 1.75
C GLU A 132 -8.99 -12.25 2.63
N TYR A 133 -8.29 -11.22 2.11
CA TYR A 133 -7.38 -10.43 2.93
C TYR A 133 -8.10 -9.59 3.99
N LEU A 134 -9.30 -9.09 3.70
CA LEU A 134 -10.12 -8.34 4.65
C LEU A 134 -10.58 -9.26 5.78
N LYS A 135 -11.05 -10.47 5.43
CA LYS A 135 -11.42 -11.50 6.42
C LYS A 135 -10.23 -11.92 7.29
N PHE A 136 -9.03 -12.02 6.72
CA PHE A 136 -7.81 -12.32 7.48
C PHE A 136 -7.54 -11.26 8.54
N PHE A 137 -7.66 -9.97 8.21
CA PHE A 137 -7.44 -8.92 9.20
C PHE A 137 -8.59 -8.80 10.21
N ASP A 138 -9.84 -9.13 9.85
CA ASP A 138 -10.94 -9.27 10.81
C ASP A 138 -10.71 -10.43 11.79
N GLU A 139 -10.09 -11.52 11.33
CA GLU A 139 -9.67 -12.63 12.19
C GLU A 139 -8.61 -12.16 13.20
N LYS A 140 -7.54 -11.51 12.71
CA LYS A 140 -6.44 -10.99 13.54
C LYS A 140 -6.87 -9.89 14.51
N ALA A 141 -7.88 -9.11 14.17
CA ALA A 141 -8.37 -8.03 15.04
C ALA A 141 -8.85 -8.54 16.42
N LYS A 142 -9.17 -9.83 16.56
CA LYS A 142 -9.68 -10.43 17.81
C LYS A 142 -8.59 -10.62 18.87
N ASP A 143 -7.34 -10.81 18.45
CA ASP A 143 -6.22 -11.15 19.31
C ASP A 143 -4.97 -10.29 19.07
N ALA A 144 -5.04 -9.33 18.15
CA ALA A 144 -3.94 -8.40 17.87
C ALA A 144 -3.56 -7.57 19.11
N PRO A 145 -2.25 -7.32 19.34
CA PRO A 145 -1.78 -6.46 20.43
C PRO A 145 -1.99 -4.96 20.15
N PHE A 146 -2.54 -4.62 18.98
CA PHE A 146 -2.88 -3.27 18.57
C PHE A 146 -4.27 -3.28 17.91
N PRO A 147 -4.99 -2.16 17.94
CA PRO A 147 -6.30 -2.07 17.32
C PRO A 147 -6.16 -2.06 15.79
N ILE A 148 -7.10 -2.75 15.14
CA ILE A 148 -7.18 -2.88 13.68
C ILE A 148 -8.53 -2.32 13.23
N LEU A 149 -8.51 -1.33 12.34
CA LEU A 149 -9.68 -0.78 11.68
C LEU A 149 -9.81 -1.34 10.27
N ASN A 150 -10.80 -2.20 10.04
CA ASN A 150 -11.22 -2.58 8.69
C ASN A 150 -12.22 -1.55 8.18
N LEU A 151 -11.89 -0.83 7.10
CA LEU A 151 -12.75 0.22 6.54
C LEU A 151 -13.87 -0.31 5.65
N LEU A 152 -13.87 -1.59 5.26
CA LEU A 152 -14.89 -2.13 4.34
C LEU A 152 -16.34 -1.89 4.82
N PRO A 153 -16.71 -2.15 6.09
CA PRO A 153 -18.07 -1.90 6.54
C PRO A 153 -18.53 -0.45 6.38
N ALA A 154 -17.62 0.51 6.61
CA ALA A 154 -17.93 1.94 6.44
C ALA A 154 -18.16 2.28 4.95
N PHE A 155 -17.29 1.78 4.05
CA PHE A 155 -17.46 1.97 2.60
C PHE A 155 -18.75 1.33 2.07
N GLN A 156 -19.16 0.19 2.61
CA GLN A 156 -20.40 -0.47 2.19
C GLN A 156 -21.67 0.23 2.72
N ALA A 157 -21.56 0.97 3.82
CA ALA A 157 -22.70 1.64 4.46
C ALA A 157 -22.93 3.09 3.98
N THR A 158 -21.97 3.69 3.27
CA THR A 158 -22.05 5.10 2.86
C THR A 158 -22.90 5.31 1.61
N ASP A 159 -23.47 6.51 1.50
CA ASP A 159 -24.14 7.05 0.31
C ASP A 159 -23.31 8.13 -0.40
N ARG A 160 -22.07 8.38 0.06
CA ARG A 160 -21.15 9.37 -0.50
C ARG A 160 -20.43 8.79 -1.70
N PHE A 161 -20.67 9.37 -2.88
CA PHE A 161 -20.05 8.96 -4.13
C PHE A 161 -19.81 10.16 -5.06
N PRO A 162 -18.73 10.16 -5.88
CA PRO A 162 -17.65 9.18 -5.92
C PRO A 162 -16.59 9.44 -4.84
N LEU A 163 -15.96 8.38 -4.33
CA LEU A 163 -14.84 8.37 -3.40
C LEU A 163 -13.50 8.07 -4.08
N VAL A 164 -13.49 7.50 -5.28
CA VAL A 164 -12.29 7.34 -6.12
C VAL A 164 -12.38 8.17 -7.41
N PHE A 165 -11.30 8.21 -8.19
CA PHE A 165 -11.35 8.81 -9.53
C PHE A 165 -11.96 7.82 -10.53
N SER A 166 -12.60 8.33 -11.58
CA SER A 166 -13.24 7.44 -12.58
C SER A 166 -12.24 6.56 -13.34
N TYR A 167 -10.99 7.01 -13.47
CA TYR A 167 -9.93 6.32 -14.21
C TYR A 167 -8.81 5.79 -13.32
N ASP A 168 -8.81 6.10 -12.02
CA ASP A 168 -7.75 5.75 -11.09
C ASP A 168 -8.35 5.23 -9.77
N PRO A 169 -8.00 4.01 -9.32
CA PRO A 169 -8.60 3.40 -8.13
C PRO A 169 -8.15 4.04 -6.81
N HIS A 170 -7.32 5.09 -6.83
CA HIS A 170 -7.01 5.88 -5.66
C HIS A 170 -8.17 6.80 -5.26
N TRP A 171 -8.22 7.13 -3.97
CA TRP A 171 -9.21 8.05 -3.43
C TRP A 171 -9.08 9.44 -4.05
N ASN A 172 -10.22 10.05 -4.35
CA ASN A 172 -10.30 11.47 -4.67
C ASN A 172 -10.35 12.30 -3.37
N ALA A 173 -10.55 13.62 -3.47
CA ALA A 173 -10.62 14.49 -2.28
C ALA A 173 -11.73 14.08 -1.30
N GLU A 174 -12.88 13.64 -1.80
CA GLU A 174 -14.02 13.20 -1.00
C GLU A 174 -13.75 11.84 -0.34
N GLY A 175 -13.11 10.91 -1.05
CA GLY A 175 -12.63 9.64 -0.48
C GLY A 175 -11.60 9.84 0.62
N HIS A 176 -10.65 10.75 0.43
CA HIS A 176 -9.70 11.13 1.48
C HIS A 176 -10.40 11.73 2.70
N HIS A 177 -11.40 12.60 2.48
CA HIS A 177 -12.17 13.19 3.56
C HIS A 177 -12.97 12.13 4.34
N PHE A 178 -13.68 11.25 3.63
CA PHE A 178 -14.41 10.13 4.22
C PHE A 178 -13.50 9.25 5.09
N VAL A 179 -12.35 8.82 4.56
CA VAL A 179 -11.42 7.97 5.32
C VAL A 179 -10.84 8.70 6.53
N ALA A 180 -10.57 10.00 6.41
CA ALA A 180 -10.07 10.80 7.52
C ALA A 180 -11.09 10.86 8.68
N GLU A 181 -12.38 11.03 8.40
CA GLU A 181 -13.44 11.01 9.41
C GLU A 181 -13.52 9.64 10.10
N GLN A 182 -13.54 8.54 9.33
CA GLN A 182 -13.59 7.18 9.90
C GLN A 182 -12.35 6.89 10.78
N THR A 183 -11.19 7.33 10.33
CA THR A 183 -9.93 7.18 11.07
C THR A 183 -9.94 8.03 12.35
N TYR A 184 -10.43 9.27 12.26
CA TYR A 184 -10.53 10.16 13.41
C TYR A 184 -11.42 9.56 14.50
N ASP A 185 -12.63 9.13 14.14
CA ASP A 185 -13.57 8.56 15.11
C ASP A 185 -12.99 7.29 15.76
N PHE A 186 -12.42 6.40 14.96
CA PHE A 186 -11.75 5.20 15.47
C PHE A 186 -10.60 5.54 16.44
N LEU A 187 -9.71 6.47 16.09
CA LEU A 187 -8.60 6.85 16.96
C LEU A 187 -9.08 7.55 18.23
N LYS A 188 -10.10 8.41 18.11
CA LYS A 188 -10.74 9.09 19.25
C LYS A 188 -11.27 8.07 20.24
N ASP A 189 -12.06 7.10 19.77
CA ASP A 189 -12.70 6.11 20.62
C ASP A 189 -11.70 5.10 21.19
N THR A 190 -10.58 4.85 20.51
CA THR A 190 -9.59 3.85 20.91
C THR A 190 -8.50 4.39 21.84
N TYR A 191 -8.08 5.64 21.68
CA TYR A 191 -6.93 6.19 22.41
C TYR A 191 -7.19 7.48 23.18
N PHE A 192 -8.25 8.20 22.84
CA PHE A 192 -8.53 9.52 23.41
C PHE A 192 -9.87 9.59 24.16
N SER A 193 -10.60 8.48 24.24
CA SER A 193 -11.72 8.32 25.15
C SER A 193 -11.19 8.34 26.59
N GLU A 194 -11.57 9.37 27.34
CA GLU A 194 -11.19 9.53 28.74
C GLU A 194 -11.66 8.31 29.56
N ASN A 195 -10.78 7.77 30.41
CA ASN A 195 -11.21 7.04 31.61
C ASN A 195 -11.69 8.05 32.66
#